data_AF-A0A9Q3GH35-F1
#
_entry.id   AF-A0A9Q3GH35-F1
#
_cell.length_a   1.000
_cell.length_b   1.000
_cell.length_c   1.000
_cell.angle_alpha   90.00
_cell.angle_beta   90.00
_cell.angle_gamma   90.00
#
_symmetry.space_group_name_H-M   'P 1'
#
loop_
_entity.id
_entity.type
_entity.pdbx_description
1 polymer ?
#
loop_
_entity_poly.entity_id
_entity_poly.type
_entity_poly.pdbx_seq_one_letter_code
_entity_poly.pdbx_strand_id
1 'polypeptide(L)'
;MYDVLHSQDDEVTSYLQNTHPMTKGEHILDYWNHQIISGNFPNLGKVALRYLSIPASSASVERVFSHSGRLKCLTRASLGSRTIAHLTCLKEWLNNECPPV
;
A
#
# COMPACT_ATOMS: atom_id res chain seq x y z
N MET A 1 1.36 -34.64 27.38
CA MET A 1 -0.02 -34.15 27.19
C MET A 1 0.10 -32.70 26.74
N TYR A 2 0.41 -32.49 25.46
CA TYR A 2 0.36 -31.16 24.86
C TYR A 2 -1.02 -31.04 24.22
N ASP A 3 -1.76 -30.05 24.71
CA ASP A 3 -3.09 -29.71 24.25
C ASP A 3 -3.11 -29.52 22.74
N VAL A 4 -4.16 -30.08 22.14
CA VAL A 4 -4.51 -29.98 20.74
C VAL A 4 -4.64 -28.50 20.40
N LEU A 5 -3.63 -27.91 19.76
CA LEU A 5 -3.75 -26.61 19.14
C LEU A 5 -4.76 -26.75 17.99
N HIS A 6 -6.00 -26.42 18.33
CA HIS A 6 -7.09 -25.99 17.46
C HIS A 6 -6.66 -25.95 15.99
N SER A 7 -7.03 -27.02 15.26
CA SER A 7 -7.02 -27.07 13.81
C SER A 7 -8.00 -26.02 13.30
N GLN A 8 -7.57 -24.77 13.31
CA GLN A 8 -8.18 -23.70 12.53
C GLN A 8 -7.88 -24.08 11.08
N ASP A 9 -8.92 -24.32 10.27
CA ASP A 9 -8.76 -24.58 8.83
C ASP A 9 -7.72 -23.62 8.26
N ASP A 10 -6.62 -24.18 7.75
CA ASP A 10 -5.46 -23.39 7.35
C ASP A 10 -5.82 -22.54 6.12
N GLU A 11 -6.03 -21.24 6.33
CA GLU A 11 -6.30 -20.26 5.28
C GLU A 11 -5.27 -20.35 4.15
N VAL A 12 -4.01 -20.65 4.49
CA VAL A 12 -2.92 -20.82 3.52
C VAL A 12 -3.16 -22.05 2.65
N THR A 13 -3.51 -23.19 3.25
CA THR A 13 -3.85 -24.40 2.49
C THR A 13 -5.06 -24.18 1.58
N SER A 14 -6.11 -23.50 2.04
CA SER A 14 -7.28 -23.14 1.21
C SER A 14 -6.92 -22.21 0.05
N TYR A 15 -6.02 -21.25 0.28
CA TYR A 15 -5.49 -20.39 -0.79
C TYR A 15 -4.66 -21.17 -1.82
N LEU A 16 -3.78 -22.07 -1.36
CA LEU A 16 -2.94 -22.90 -2.24
C LEU A 16 -3.77 -23.89 -3.07
N GLN A 17 -4.93 -24.31 -2.56
CA GLN A 17 -5.92 -25.11 -3.29
C GLN A 17 -6.75 -24.30 -4.29
N ASN A 18 -6.54 -22.99 -4.36
CA ASN A 18 -7.23 -22.07 -5.26
C ASN A 18 -8.76 -22.08 -5.10
N THR A 19 -9.24 -22.20 -3.86
CA THR A 19 -10.68 -22.25 -3.53
C THR A 19 -11.43 -20.99 -3.97
N HIS A 20 -10.76 -19.83 -4.00
CA HIS A 20 -11.32 -18.55 -4.40
C HIS A 20 -10.42 -17.85 -5.44
N PRO A 21 -10.53 -18.20 -6.73
CA PRO A 21 -9.65 -17.64 -7.75
C PRO A 21 -9.93 -16.16 -8.00
N MET A 22 -8.87 -15.41 -8.27
CA MET A 22 -8.95 -14.00 -8.67
C MET A 22 -9.45 -13.87 -10.12
N THR A 23 -10.29 -12.86 -10.39
CA THR A 23 -10.80 -12.64 -11.74
C THR A 23 -9.72 -11.99 -12.62
N LYS A 24 -9.63 -12.40 -13.88
CA LYS A 24 -8.67 -11.83 -14.83
C LYS A 24 -8.95 -10.33 -15.02
N GLY A 25 -7.97 -9.49 -14.69
CA GLY A 25 -8.07 -8.03 -14.80
C GLY A 25 -8.58 -7.33 -13.54
N GLU A 26 -8.90 -8.07 -12.48
CA GLU A 26 -9.16 -7.50 -11.16
C GLU A 26 -7.87 -6.87 -10.59
N HIS A 27 -8.00 -5.82 -9.79
CA HIS A 27 -6.86 -5.26 -9.08
C HIS A 27 -6.55 -6.11 -7.84
N ILE A 28 -5.28 -6.47 -7.64
CA ILE A 28 -4.88 -7.43 -6.60
C ILE A 28 -5.24 -6.96 -5.18
N LEU A 29 -5.20 -5.65 -4.91
CA LEU A 29 -5.58 -5.13 -3.59
C LEU A 29 -7.10 -5.24 -3.37
N ASP A 30 -7.89 -5.06 -4.43
CA ASP A 30 -9.36 -5.13 -4.35
C ASP A 30 -9.80 -6.57 -4.11
N TYR A 31 -9.16 -7.53 -4.80
CA TYR A 31 -9.35 -8.95 -4.56
C TYR A 31 -9.14 -9.30 -3.08
N TRP A 32 -7.98 -8.96 -2.50
CA TRP A 32 -7.70 -9.29 -1.11
C TRP A 32 -8.64 -8.58 -0.13
N ASN A 33 -9.07 -7.36 -0.44
CA ASN A 33 -10.07 -6.66 0.35
C ASN A 33 -11.43 -7.36 0.31
N HIS A 34 -11.88 -7.79 -0.87
CA HIS A 34 -13.11 -8.58 -1.03
C HIS A 34 -13.06 -9.91 -0.28
N GLN A 35 -11.92 -10.61 -0.28
CA GLN A 35 -11.77 -11.87 0.46
C GLN A 35 -11.83 -11.69 1.98
N ILE A 36 -11.36 -10.55 2.52
CA ILE A 36 -11.50 -10.21 3.93
C ILE A 36 -12.97 -9.93 4.26
N ILE A 37 -13.65 -9.10 3.45
CA ILE A 37 -15.06 -8.73 3.65
C ILE A 37 -15.96 -9.97 3.57
N SER A 38 -15.67 -10.87 2.64
CA SER A 38 -16.42 -12.12 2.45
C SER A 38 -16.15 -13.15 3.55
N GLY A 39 -15.17 -12.91 4.43
CA GLY A 39 -14.81 -13.83 5.51
C GLY A 39 -14.01 -15.06 5.08
N ASN A 40 -13.59 -15.13 3.81
CA ASN A 40 -12.86 -16.28 3.26
C ASN A 40 -11.41 -16.33 3.77
N PHE A 41 -10.77 -15.17 3.86
CA PHE A 41 -9.37 -15.02 4.28
C PHE A 41 -9.18 -13.84 5.25
N PRO A 42 -9.78 -13.90 6.45
CA PRO A 42 -9.80 -12.77 7.38
C PRO A 42 -8.41 -12.41 7.93
N ASN A 43 -7.47 -13.36 8.00
CA ASN A 43 -6.12 -13.14 8.50
C ASN A 43 -5.11 -13.05 7.36
N LEU A 44 -5.17 -14.01 6.42
CA LEU A 44 -4.27 -14.07 5.27
C LEU A 44 -4.43 -12.84 4.37
N GLY A 45 -5.66 -12.37 4.15
CA GLY A 45 -5.89 -11.16 3.37
C GLY A 45 -5.26 -9.91 3.98
N LYS A 46 -5.26 -9.78 5.31
CA LYS A 46 -4.61 -8.64 6.00
C LYS A 46 -3.09 -8.68 5.83
N VAL A 47 -2.49 -9.87 5.90
CA VAL A 47 -1.04 -10.06 5.68
C VAL A 47 -0.68 -9.76 4.23
N ALA A 48 -1.46 -10.29 3.28
CA ALA A 48 -1.25 -10.05 1.86
C ALA A 48 -1.35 -8.56 1.51
N LEU A 49 -2.38 -7.86 2.00
CA LEU A 49 -2.51 -6.41 1.79
C LEU A 49 -1.32 -5.63 2.35
N ARG A 50 -0.85 -5.95 3.56
CA ARG A 50 0.33 -5.30 4.14
C ARG A 50 1.58 -5.49 3.28
N TYR A 51 1.80 -6.71 2.79
CA TYR A 51 2.95 -7.02 1.95
C TYR A 51 2.87 -6.32 0.59
N LEU A 52 1.70 -6.37 -0.06
CA LEU A 52 1.47 -5.76 -1.38
C LEU A 52 1.44 -4.23 -1.35
N SER A 53 1.15 -3.62 -0.20
CA SER A 53 1.20 -2.15 -0.03
C SER A 53 2.62 -1.60 0.03
N ILE A 54 3.63 -2.46 0.19
CA ILE A 54 5.03 -2.04 0.21
C ILE A 54 5.46 -1.77 -1.24
N PRO A 55 5.88 -0.54 -1.58
CA PRO A 55 6.37 -0.27 -2.92
C PRO A 55 7.63 -1.09 -3.18
N ALA A 56 7.71 -1.71 -4.36
CA ALA A 56 8.84 -2.55 -4.75
C ALA A 56 10.17 -1.76 -4.91
N SER A 57 10.11 -0.43 -4.93
CA SER A 57 11.28 0.44 -5.15
C SER A 57 11.14 1.78 -4.42
N SER A 58 12.28 2.38 -4.05
CA SER A 58 12.40 3.76 -3.58
C SER A 58 12.15 4.81 -4.67
N ALA A 59 12.00 4.41 -5.94
CA ALA A 59 11.86 5.33 -7.07
C ALA A 59 10.70 6.33 -6.93
N SER A 60 9.60 5.94 -6.28
CA SER A 60 8.48 6.85 -5.98
C SER A 60 8.91 7.97 -5.05
N VAL A 61 9.61 7.63 -3.98
CA VAL A 61 10.16 8.57 -2.99
C VAL A 61 11.27 9.44 -3.60
N GLU A 62 12.15 8.86 -4.42
CA GLU A 62 13.20 9.59 -5.15
C GLU A 62 12.62 10.60 -6.15
N ARG A 63 11.50 10.26 -6.81
CA ARG A 63 10.78 11.19 -7.68
C ARG A 63 10.25 12.39 -6.89
N VAL A 64 9.66 12.15 -5.72
CA VAL A 64 9.19 13.21 -4.83
C VAL A 64 10.36 14.10 -4.40
N PHE A 65 11.47 13.51 -3.95
CA PHE A 65 12.66 14.27 -3.56
C PHE A 65 13.30 15.06 -4.71
N SER A 66 13.32 14.51 -5.92
CA SER A 66 13.80 15.21 -7.11
C SER A 66 12.94 16.44 -7.42
N HIS A 67 11.62 16.35 -7.24
CA HIS A 67 10.71 17.50 -7.38
C HIS A 67 10.93 18.54 -6.26
N SER A 68 11.12 18.10 -5.02
CA SER A 68 11.44 19.00 -3.89
C SER A 68 12.79 19.70 -4.08
N GLY A 69 13.76 19.05 -4.75
CA GLY A 69 15.03 19.65 -5.14
C GLY A 69 14.85 20.88 -6.04
N ARG A 70 13.81 20.91 -6.88
CA ARG A 70 13.46 22.08 -7.70
C ARG A 70 12.93 23.24 -6.87
N LEU A 71 12.24 23.00 -5.76
CA LEU A 71 11.78 24.06 -4.85
C LEU A 71 12.97 24.83 -4.25
N LYS A 72 14.06 24.12 -3.95
CA LYS A 72 15.33 24.71 -3.50
C LYS A 72 16.00 25.55 -4.60
N CYS A 73 15.84 25.18 -5.87
CA CYS A 73 16.52 25.81 -6.99
C CYS A 73 15.79 27.05 -7.54
N LEU A 74 14.45 27.05 -7.49
CA LEU A 74 13.61 28.13 -8.06
C LEU A 74 13.46 29.35 -7.15
N THR A 75 13.68 29.21 -5.85
CA THR A 75 13.56 30.31 -4.89
C THR A 75 14.95 30.75 -4.44
N ARG A 76 15.42 31.91 -4.92
CA ARG A 76 16.62 32.60 -4.37
C ARG A 76 16.41 33.07 -2.91
N ALA A 77 15.24 32.80 -2.33
CA ALA A 77 14.94 32.98 -0.92
C ALA A 77 15.15 31.64 -0.20
N SER A 78 15.99 31.64 0.84
CA SER A 78 16.29 30.48 1.69
C SER A 78 15.03 29.95 2.40
N LEU A 79 14.25 29.11 1.72
CA LEU A 79 13.23 28.29 2.37
C LEU A 79 13.95 27.27 3.27
N GLY A 80 13.60 27.27 4.55
CA GLY A 80 14.12 26.29 5.50
C GLY A 80 13.76 24.86 5.08
N SER A 81 14.60 23.89 5.46
CA SER A 81 14.40 22.46 5.17
C SER A 81 13.01 21.97 5.61
N ARG A 82 12.53 22.45 6.76
CA ARG A 82 11.19 22.15 7.28
C ARG A 82 10.07 22.64 6.35
N THR A 83 10.19 23.86 5.82
CA THR A 83 9.20 24.42 4.90
C THR A 83 9.14 23.65 3.59
N ILE A 84 10.30 23.22 3.07
CA ILE A 84 10.36 22.38 1.86
C ILE A 84 9.67 21.03 2.10
N ALA A 85 9.90 20.39 3.24
CA ALA A 85 9.24 19.14 3.60
C ALA A 85 7.71 19.31 3.69
N HIS A 86 7.23 20.37 4.34
CA HIS A 86 5.79 20.65 4.47
C HIS A 86 5.15 20.91 3.10
N LEU A 87 5.79 21.72 2.24
CA LEU A 87 5.29 21.99 0.88
C LEU A 87 5.25 20.73 0.02
N THR A 88 6.23 19.85 0.19
CA THR A 88 6.28 18.56 -0.51
C THR A 88 5.12 17.67 -0.06
N CYS A 89 4.93 17.49 1.25
CA CYS A 89 3.81 16.71 1.79
C CYS A 89 2.46 17.28 1.34
N LEU A 90 2.27 18.60 1.46
CA LEU A 90 1.01 19.26 1.07
C LEU A 90 0.70 19.07 -0.42
N LYS A 91 1.72 19.17 -1.28
CA LYS A 91 1.57 18.91 -2.71
C LYS A 91 1.16 17.47 -2.99
N GLU A 92 1.84 16.50 -2.39
CA GLU A 92 1.51 15.09 -2.61
C GLU A 92 0.14 14.73 -2.04
N TRP A 93 -0.26 15.28 -0.89
CA TRP A 93 -1.62 15.12 -0.37
C TRP A 93 -2.67 15.69 -1.32
N LEU A 94 -2.47 16.91 -1.83
CA LEU A 94 -3.40 17.52 -2.78
C LEU A 94 -3.55 16.67 -4.06
N ASN A 95 -2.46 16.07 -4.55
CA ASN A 95 -2.49 15.18 -5.71
C ASN A 95 -3.22 13.85 -5.43
N ASN A 96 -3.18 13.37 -4.18
CA ASN A 96 -3.80 12.10 -3.80
C ASN A 96 -5.28 12.26 -3.36
N GLU A 97 -5.69 13.44 -2.91
CA GLU A 97 -7.08 13.72 -2.48
C GLU A 97 -7.98 14.26 -3.59
N CYS A 98 -7.44 14.63 -4.75
CA CYS A 98 -8.22 15.12 -5.89
C CYS A 98 -8.29 14.03 -6.99
N PRO A 99 -9.46 13.42 -7.26
CA PRO A 99 -9.61 12.61 -8.47
C PRO A 99 -9.36 13.52 -9.69
N PRO A 100 -8.72 13.00 -10.76
CA PRO A 100 -8.40 13.81 -11.93
C PRO A 100 -9.69 14.41 -12.53
N VAL A 101 -9.70 15.74 -12.69
CA VAL A 101 -10.74 16.52 -13.39
C VAL A 101 -10.77 16.17 -14.88
#